data_AF-A0A1B1AMH6-F1
#
_entry.id   AF-A0A1B1AMH6-F1
#
_cell.length_a   1.000
_cell.length_b   1.000
_cell.length_c   1.000
_cell.angle_alpha   90.00
_cell.angle_beta   90.00
_cell.angle_gamma   90.00
#
_symmetry.space_group_name_H-M   'P 1'
#
loop_
_entity.id
_entity.type
_entity.pdbx_description
1 polymer ?
#
loop_
_entity_poly.entity_id
_entity_poly.type
_entity_poly.pdbx_seq_one_letter_code
_entity_poly.pdbx_strand_id
1 'polypeptide(L)'
;MTSPIGPAGQDAVQAAIRRAADATGVNFSLLVETARRESALNPNARAGTSSATGLFQFIEGTWLDMVRRHGAEHGLGAEATALQNGANAQTRRDILALRSDPEISARMAGELARENATTMEARLGRSPSAGELYAAHVMGPNGALRLIEAAQQGAPNAVSLFPREAAANRGLFYANGQPRSAQTLLDRLQLDADASIGAAQPGQGGGRLEYGRESEAMSPALAQALFAFALLPLLRGGQAQPSEQRNPMDALAAYARTSGT
;
A
#
# COMPACT_ATOMS: atom_id res chain seq x y z
N MET A 1 -23.76 -2.05 5.64
CA MET A 1 -24.51 -1.97 4.37
C MET A 1 -23.84 -0.88 3.55
N THR A 2 -23.12 -1.25 2.50
CA THR A 2 -22.43 -0.30 1.61
C THR A 2 -23.40 0.03 0.49
N SER A 3 -24.01 1.21 0.53
CA SER A 3 -24.88 1.65 -0.55
C SER A 3 -24.07 1.76 -1.85
N PRO A 4 -24.55 1.23 -2.98
CA PRO A 4 -23.89 1.42 -4.26
C PRO A 4 -23.88 2.92 -4.57
N ILE A 5 -22.71 3.42 -4.98
CA ILE A 5 -22.59 4.80 -5.45
C ILE A 5 -23.31 4.88 -6.78
N GLY A 6 -24.27 5.79 -6.89
CA GLY A 6 -25.02 6.00 -8.13
C GLY A 6 -24.11 6.43 -9.29
N PRO A 7 -24.59 6.35 -10.55
CA PRO A 7 -23.80 6.62 -11.75
C PRO A 7 -23.05 7.97 -11.71
N ALA A 8 -23.73 9.04 -11.29
CA ALA A 8 -23.13 10.38 -11.17
C ALA A 8 -21.99 10.46 -10.13
N GLY A 9 -22.02 9.61 -9.09
CA GLY A 9 -20.93 9.53 -8.11
C GLY A 9 -19.73 8.75 -8.64
N GLN A 10 -19.96 7.75 -9.50
CA GLN A 10 -18.88 7.02 -10.16
C GLN A 10 -18.14 7.91 -11.17
N ASP A 11 -18.87 8.75 -11.92
CA ASP A 11 -18.27 9.70 -12.85
C ASP A 11 -17.36 10.72 -12.14
N ALA A 12 -17.80 11.23 -10.98
CA ALA A 12 -17.01 12.14 -10.16
C ALA A 12 -15.72 11.48 -9.62
N VAL A 13 -15.81 10.21 -9.19
CA VAL A 13 -14.64 9.43 -8.75
C VAL A 13 -13.66 9.21 -9.90
N GLN A 14 -14.14 8.82 -11.09
CA GLN A 14 -13.26 8.65 -12.25
C GLN A 14 -12.60 9.95 -12.67
N ALA A 15 -13.32 11.08 -12.63
CA ALA A 15 -12.75 12.39 -12.93
C ALA A 15 -11.66 12.78 -11.91
N ALA A 16 -11.86 12.47 -10.63
CA ALA A 16 -10.85 12.70 -9.59
C ALA A 16 -9.59 11.83 -9.82
N ILE A 17 -9.77 10.55 -10.17
CA ILE A 17 -8.65 9.65 -10.50
C ILE A 17 -7.90 10.16 -11.74
N ARG A 18 -8.59 10.70 -12.75
CA ARG A 18 -7.95 11.27 -13.94
C ARG A 18 -7.10 12.49 -13.60
N ARG A 19 -7.63 13.43 -12.81
CA ARG A 19 -6.85 14.60 -12.35
C ARG A 19 -5.62 14.19 -11.53
N ALA A 20 -5.73 13.14 -10.72
CA ALA A 20 -4.61 12.60 -9.97
C ALA A 20 -3.56 11.93 -10.87
N ALA A 21 -4.00 11.17 -11.88
CA ALA A 21 -3.12 10.60 -12.89
C ALA A 21 -2.31 11.70 -13.60
N ASP A 22 -2.99 12.75 -14.07
CA ASP A 22 -2.36 13.90 -14.73
C ASP A 22 -1.36 14.61 -13.80
N ALA A 23 -1.69 14.78 -12.52
CA ALA A 23 -0.85 15.49 -11.55
C ALA A 23 0.38 14.71 -11.09
N THR A 24 0.31 13.37 -11.07
CA THR A 24 1.38 12.51 -10.54
C THR A 24 2.19 11.84 -11.66
N GLY A 25 1.71 11.89 -12.90
CA GLY A 25 2.29 11.21 -14.04
C GLY A 25 2.06 9.69 -14.04
N VAL A 26 1.26 9.16 -13.11
CA VAL A 26 0.90 7.74 -13.08
C VAL A 26 -0.22 7.47 -14.08
N ASN A 27 -0.16 6.34 -14.79
CA ASN A 27 -1.21 5.98 -15.74
C ASN A 27 -2.60 5.90 -15.08
N PHE A 28 -3.60 6.49 -15.73
CA PHE A 28 -4.99 6.48 -15.27
C PHE A 28 -5.53 5.06 -15.03
N SER A 29 -5.25 4.11 -15.92
CA SER A 29 -5.75 2.73 -15.82
C SER A 29 -5.22 2.02 -14.58
N LEU A 30 -3.95 2.26 -14.19
CA LEU A 30 -3.38 1.69 -12.96
C LEU A 30 -4.13 2.17 -11.73
N LEU A 31 -4.41 3.48 -11.63
CA LEU A 31 -5.13 4.05 -10.50
C LEU A 31 -6.59 3.56 -10.45
N VAL A 32 -7.26 3.45 -11.59
CA VAL A 32 -8.64 2.93 -11.67
C VAL A 32 -8.70 1.48 -11.21
N GLU A 33 -7.85 0.61 -11.74
CA GLU A 33 -7.88 -0.81 -11.40
C GLU A 33 -7.44 -1.06 -9.95
N THR A 34 -6.50 -0.26 -9.43
CA THR A 34 -6.17 -0.27 -8.00
C THR A 34 -7.40 0.14 -7.17
N ALA A 35 -8.04 1.28 -7.45
CA ALA A 35 -9.21 1.73 -6.68
C ALA A 35 -10.40 0.77 -6.78
N ARG A 36 -10.60 0.14 -7.94
CA ARG A 36 -11.62 -0.90 -8.15
C ARG A 36 -11.36 -2.12 -7.28
N ARG A 37 -10.11 -2.57 -7.23
CA ARG A 37 -9.71 -3.73 -6.44
C ARG A 37 -9.76 -3.47 -4.93
N GLU A 38 -9.38 -2.28 -4.50
CA GLU A 38 -9.30 -1.89 -3.10
C GLU A 38 -10.68 -1.56 -2.49
N SER A 39 -11.55 -0.88 -3.25
CA SER A 39 -12.79 -0.32 -2.71
C SER A 39 -14.04 -0.49 -3.58
N ALA A 40 -13.91 -1.14 -4.73
CA ALA A 40 -14.94 -1.10 -5.78
C ALA A 40 -15.33 0.34 -6.15
N LEU A 41 -14.34 1.24 -6.23
CA LEU A 41 -14.49 2.68 -6.49
C LEU A 41 -15.34 3.43 -5.45
N ASN A 42 -15.37 2.95 -4.21
CA ASN A 42 -16.08 3.61 -3.11
C ASN A 42 -15.13 4.48 -2.24
N PRO A 43 -15.19 5.83 -2.33
CA PRO A 43 -14.37 6.72 -1.52
C PRO A 43 -14.70 6.67 -0.03
N ASN A 44 -15.84 6.09 0.36
CA ASN A 44 -16.22 5.91 1.75
C ASN A 44 -16.02 4.47 2.25
N ALA A 45 -15.35 3.61 1.46
CA ALA A 45 -15.04 2.25 1.90
C ALA A 45 -14.20 2.28 3.17
N ARG A 46 -14.63 1.52 4.18
CA ARG A 46 -13.92 1.33 5.45
C ARG A 46 -13.75 -0.14 5.72
N ALA A 47 -12.52 -0.52 6.03
CA ALA A 47 -12.19 -1.84 6.48
C ALA A 47 -12.79 -2.14 7.87
N GLY A 48 -13.32 -3.35 8.06
CA GLY A 48 -13.81 -3.79 9.36
C GLY A 48 -12.72 -4.26 10.33
N THR A 49 -11.52 -4.59 9.81
CA THR A 49 -10.44 -5.19 10.60
C THR A 49 -9.17 -4.35 10.69
N SER A 50 -9.13 -3.19 10.03
CA SER A 50 -7.97 -2.30 10.00
C SER A 50 -8.41 -0.83 9.92
N SER A 51 -7.44 0.08 9.96
CA SER A 51 -7.72 1.50 9.76
C SER A 51 -7.94 1.88 8.30
N ALA A 52 -7.83 0.94 7.34
CA ALA A 52 -7.94 1.21 5.91
C ALA A 52 -9.26 1.93 5.55
N THR A 53 -9.13 3.05 4.82
CA THR A 53 -10.26 3.91 4.44
C THR A 53 -10.01 4.50 3.06
N GLY A 54 -11.08 4.73 2.28
CA GLY A 54 -11.01 5.46 1.03
C GLY A 54 -10.90 4.59 -0.22
N LEU A 55 -10.78 5.24 -1.38
CA LEU A 55 -10.67 4.59 -2.69
C LEU A 55 -9.53 3.57 -2.75
N PHE A 56 -8.40 3.91 -2.13
CA PHE A 56 -7.15 3.16 -2.17
C PHE A 56 -6.82 2.50 -0.82
N GLN A 57 -7.80 2.40 0.09
CA GLN A 57 -7.68 1.69 1.38
C GLN A 57 -6.43 2.03 2.20
N PHE A 58 -6.01 3.30 2.19
CA PHE A 58 -4.87 3.77 2.99
C PHE A 58 -5.07 3.50 4.48
N ILE A 59 -4.09 2.87 5.13
CA ILE A 59 -4.01 2.77 6.59
C ILE A 59 -3.46 4.07 7.20
N GLU A 60 -3.72 4.30 8.50
CA GLU A 60 -3.36 5.55 9.20
C GLU A 60 -1.88 5.91 9.04
N GLY A 61 -0.96 4.98 9.31
CA GLY A 61 0.48 5.25 9.28
C GLY A 61 0.96 5.69 7.90
N THR A 62 0.63 4.92 6.86
CA THR A 62 0.99 5.25 5.48
C THR A 62 0.35 6.56 5.03
N TRP A 63 -0.91 6.80 5.36
CA TRP A 63 -1.59 8.03 4.97
C TRP A 63 -0.91 9.28 5.52
N LEU A 64 -0.65 9.28 6.83
CA LEU A 64 -0.01 10.42 7.48
C LEU A 64 1.41 10.63 6.94
N ASP A 65 2.14 9.56 6.67
CA ASP A 65 3.46 9.66 6.06
C ASP A 65 3.41 10.24 4.64
N MET A 66 2.47 9.81 3.80
CA MET A 66 2.26 10.35 2.45
C MET A 66 1.88 11.83 2.49
N VAL A 67 0.92 12.23 3.34
CA VAL A 67 0.53 13.65 3.47
C VAL A 67 1.70 14.49 3.99
N ARG A 68 2.48 13.98 4.95
CA ARG A 68 3.67 14.67 5.48
C ARG A 68 4.72 14.95 4.41
N ARG A 69 4.91 14.02 3.47
CA ARG A 69 5.95 14.09 2.44
C ARG A 69 5.49 14.80 1.17
N HIS A 70 4.29 14.50 0.70
CA HIS A 70 3.75 14.94 -0.60
C HIS A 70 2.58 15.90 -0.50
N GLY A 71 1.99 16.08 0.68
CA GLY A 71 0.78 16.88 0.85
C GLY A 71 0.92 18.30 0.30
N ALA A 72 2.07 18.95 0.51
CA ALA A 72 2.33 20.31 0.05
C ALA A 72 2.23 20.46 -1.48
N GLU A 73 2.67 19.45 -2.24
CA GLU A 73 2.61 19.42 -3.72
C GLU A 73 1.16 19.30 -4.23
N HIS A 74 0.27 18.82 -3.37
CA HIS A 74 -1.13 18.53 -3.69
C HIS A 74 -2.13 19.39 -2.91
N GLY A 75 -1.70 20.59 -2.47
CA GLY A 75 -2.57 21.58 -1.83
C GLY A 75 -2.81 21.38 -0.33
N LEU A 76 -2.12 20.42 0.30
CA LEU A 76 -2.18 20.13 1.74
C LEU A 76 -0.95 20.65 2.49
N GLY A 77 -0.51 21.87 2.16
CA GLY A 77 0.70 22.46 2.74
C GLY A 77 0.61 22.63 4.26
N ALA A 78 -0.54 23.08 4.76
CA ALA A 78 -0.75 23.29 6.19
C ALA A 78 -0.73 21.96 6.96
N GLU A 79 -1.37 20.93 6.41
CA GLU A 79 -1.42 19.58 6.96
C GLU A 79 -0.04 18.93 6.99
N ALA A 80 0.72 19.04 5.89
CA ALA A 80 2.08 18.53 5.79
C ALA A 80 3.00 19.20 6.84
N THR A 81 2.96 20.53 6.95
CA THR A 81 3.71 21.28 7.97
C THR A 81 3.28 20.91 9.38
N ALA A 82 1.98 20.76 9.64
CA ALA A 82 1.49 20.34 10.96
C ALA A 82 2.04 18.96 11.35
N LEU A 83 2.08 18.00 10.41
CA LEU A 83 2.64 16.67 10.67
C LEU A 83 4.14 16.71 10.94
N GLN A 84 4.89 17.55 10.24
CA GLN A 84 6.33 17.76 10.47
C GLN A 84 6.61 18.35 11.87
N ASN A 85 5.73 19.22 12.35
CA ASN A 85 5.84 19.89 13.65
C ASN A 85 5.26 19.09 14.83
N GLY A 86 4.85 17.83 14.61
CA GLY A 86 4.25 17.01 15.67
C GLY A 86 2.78 17.34 15.92
N ALA A 87 1.95 17.25 14.87
CA ALA A 87 0.50 17.49 14.91
C ALA A 87 -0.18 16.81 16.12
N ASN A 88 -1.06 17.57 16.78
CA ASN A 88 -1.87 17.06 17.90
C ASN A 88 -2.94 16.04 17.41
N ALA A 89 -3.62 15.40 18.36
CA ALA A 89 -4.60 14.36 18.06
C ALA A 89 -5.78 14.84 17.20
N GLN A 90 -6.23 16.09 17.34
CA GLN A 90 -7.34 16.63 16.54
C GLN A 90 -6.89 16.83 15.08
N THR A 91 -5.76 17.53 14.88
CA THR A 91 -5.21 17.74 13.54
C THR A 91 -4.93 16.41 12.82
N ARG A 92 -4.41 15.40 13.53
CA ARG A 92 -4.22 14.06 12.95
C ARG A 92 -5.54 13.43 12.51
N ARG A 93 -6.61 13.56 13.30
CA ARG A 93 -7.95 13.05 12.92
C ARG A 93 -8.48 13.75 11.67
N ASP A 94 -8.32 15.06 11.58
CA ASP A 94 -8.78 15.85 10.43
C ASP A 94 -8.04 15.41 9.16
N ILE A 95 -6.71 15.24 9.25
CA ILE A 95 -5.92 14.73 8.13
C ILE A 95 -6.34 13.31 7.75
N LEU A 96 -6.64 12.44 8.72
CA LEU A 96 -7.09 11.07 8.43
C LEU A 96 -8.45 11.00 7.74
N ALA A 97 -9.30 12.01 7.92
CA ALA A 97 -10.61 12.09 7.27
C ALA A 97 -10.48 12.34 5.76
N LEU A 98 -9.40 13.01 5.32
CA LEU A 98 -9.11 13.27 3.90
C LEU A 98 -8.91 11.99 3.07
N ARG A 99 -8.75 10.81 3.70
CA ARG A 99 -8.76 9.51 2.98
C ARG A 99 -10.06 9.25 2.23
N SER A 100 -11.16 9.85 2.69
CA SER A 100 -12.46 9.76 2.00
C SER A 100 -12.65 10.79 0.90
N ASP A 101 -11.72 11.72 0.73
CA ASP A 101 -11.72 12.62 -0.42
C ASP A 101 -11.17 11.88 -1.66
N PRO A 102 -11.96 11.74 -2.75
CA PRO A 102 -11.54 10.95 -3.90
C PRO A 102 -10.35 11.55 -4.65
N GLU A 103 -10.19 12.87 -4.65
CA GLU A 103 -9.10 13.53 -5.37
C GLU A 103 -7.80 13.48 -4.57
N ILE A 104 -7.84 13.84 -3.29
CA ILE A 104 -6.66 13.79 -2.42
C ILE A 104 -6.18 12.35 -2.26
N SER A 105 -7.09 11.39 -2.03
CA SER A 105 -6.70 9.98 -1.92
C SER A 105 -6.08 9.43 -3.20
N ALA A 106 -6.59 9.82 -4.38
CA ALA A 106 -6.00 9.44 -5.66
C ALA A 106 -4.63 10.06 -5.89
N ARG A 107 -4.42 11.33 -5.51
CA ARG A 107 -3.10 12.00 -5.61
C ARG A 107 -2.07 11.29 -4.74
N MET A 108 -2.40 11.00 -3.49
CA MET A 108 -1.50 10.26 -2.61
C MET A 108 -1.23 8.84 -3.11
N ALA A 109 -2.22 8.18 -3.73
CA ALA A 109 -2.02 6.87 -4.36
C ALA A 109 -1.06 6.93 -5.56
N GLY A 110 -1.19 7.96 -6.40
CA GLY A 110 -0.26 8.21 -7.50
C GLY A 110 1.17 8.44 -7.02
N GLU A 111 1.38 9.27 -5.99
CA GLU A 111 2.71 9.46 -5.41
C GLU A 111 3.30 8.17 -4.84
N LEU A 112 2.48 7.38 -4.13
CA LEU A 112 2.94 6.09 -3.61
C LEU A 112 3.32 5.11 -4.73
N ALA A 113 2.54 5.06 -5.82
CA ALA A 113 2.84 4.22 -6.98
C ALA A 113 4.15 4.66 -7.66
N ARG A 114 4.38 5.98 -7.79
CA ARG A 114 5.61 6.55 -8.35
C ARG A 114 6.85 6.22 -7.51
N GLU A 115 6.73 6.30 -6.18
CA GLU A 115 7.83 5.92 -5.26
C GLU A 115 8.14 4.42 -5.32
N ASN A 116 7.10 3.60 -5.37
CA ASN A 116 7.24 2.15 -5.53
C ASN A 116 7.91 1.82 -6.87
N ALA A 117 7.47 2.44 -7.97
CA ALA A 117 8.06 2.26 -9.29
C ALA A 117 9.55 2.59 -9.26
N THR A 118 9.90 3.78 -8.77
CA THR A 118 11.29 4.23 -8.67
C THR A 118 12.17 3.25 -7.88
N THR A 119 11.67 2.79 -6.73
CA THR A 119 12.39 1.83 -5.87
C THR A 119 12.58 0.49 -6.56
N MET A 120 11.56 0.00 -7.25
CA MET A 120 11.59 -1.29 -7.93
C MET A 120 12.45 -1.25 -9.18
N GLU A 121 12.37 -0.20 -9.99
CA GLU A 121 13.18 0.00 -11.20
C GLU A 121 14.67 -0.08 -10.91
N ALA A 122 15.11 0.59 -9.84
CA ALA A 122 16.51 0.56 -9.40
C ALA A 122 17.03 -0.85 -9.09
N ARG A 123 16.15 -1.79 -8.77
CA ARG A 123 16.49 -3.18 -8.40
C ARG A 123 16.21 -4.19 -9.51
N LEU A 124 15.18 -3.95 -10.33
CA LEU A 124 14.80 -4.82 -11.44
C LEU A 124 15.61 -4.54 -12.71
N GLY A 125 16.13 -3.32 -12.89
CA GLY A 125 16.77 -2.89 -14.14
C GLY A 125 15.79 -2.73 -15.30
N ARG A 126 14.48 -2.73 -15.01
CA ARG A 126 13.36 -2.51 -15.93
C ARG A 126 12.19 -1.90 -15.18
N SER A 127 11.24 -1.31 -15.90
CA SER A 127 9.97 -0.88 -15.33
C SER A 127 9.18 -2.07 -14.75
N PRO A 128 8.58 -1.92 -13.56
CA PRO A 128 7.67 -2.91 -13.00
C PRO A 128 6.35 -2.94 -13.78
N SER A 129 5.75 -4.11 -13.88
CA SER A 129 4.39 -4.28 -14.40
C SER A 129 3.34 -3.76 -13.41
N ALA A 130 2.09 -3.61 -13.86
CA ALA A 130 1.00 -3.13 -13.01
C ALA A 130 0.73 -4.08 -11.83
N GLY A 131 0.85 -5.39 -12.06
CA GLY A 131 0.76 -6.40 -11.00
C GLY A 131 1.92 -6.32 -10.00
N GLU A 132 3.13 -6.01 -10.44
CA GLU A 132 4.28 -5.83 -9.56
C GLU A 132 4.16 -4.52 -8.74
N LEU A 133 3.66 -3.44 -9.33
CA LEU A 133 3.33 -2.21 -8.62
C LEU A 133 2.19 -2.41 -7.61
N TYR A 134 1.19 -3.22 -7.97
CA TYR A 134 0.14 -3.59 -7.03
C TYR A 134 0.67 -4.47 -5.89
N ALA A 135 1.57 -5.41 -6.19
CA ALA A 135 2.28 -6.15 -5.15
C ALA A 135 3.06 -5.20 -4.24
N ALA A 136 3.70 -4.16 -4.78
CA ALA A 136 4.41 -3.17 -3.97
C ALA A 136 3.50 -2.24 -3.17
N HIS A 137 2.33 -1.88 -3.71
CA HIS A 137 1.28 -1.20 -2.96
C HIS A 137 0.98 -2.05 -1.71
N VAL A 138 0.56 -3.28 -1.93
CA VAL A 138 0.31 -4.32 -0.94
C VAL A 138 1.44 -4.47 0.09
N MET A 139 2.57 -5.09 -0.24
CA MET A 139 3.57 -5.54 0.74
C MET A 139 4.80 -4.64 0.82
N GLY A 140 4.73 -3.44 0.24
CA GLY A 140 5.87 -2.55 0.06
C GLY A 140 6.80 -2.99 -1.07
N PRO A 141 7.65 -2.08 -1.58
CA PRO A 141 8.48 -2.34 -2.74
C PRO A 141 9.52 -3.44 -2.47
N ASN A 142 10.10 -3.49 -1.26
CA ASN A 142 11.03 -4.55 -0.87
C ASN A 142 10.37 -5.93 -0.77
N GLY A 143 9.13 -5.99 -0.28
CA GLY A 143 8.36 -7.22 -0.23
C GLY A 143 8.04 -7.74 -1.64
N ALA A 144 7.61 -6.83 -2.53
CA ALA A 144 7.35 -7.16 -3.92
C ALA A 144 8.60 -7.66 -4.65
N LEU A 145 9.74 -7.00 -4.48
CA LEU A 145 11.03 -7.44 -5.04
C LEU A 145 11.41 -8.85 -4.58
N ARG A 146 11.27 -9.14 -3.28
CA ARG A 146 11.52 -10.48 -2.74
C ARG A 146 10.58 -11.53 -3.33
N LEU A 147 9.31 -11.18 -3.54
CA LEU A 147 8.34 -12.07 -4.17
C LEU A 147 8.69 -12.36 -5.63
N ILE A 148 9.06 -11.31 -6.39
CA ILE A 148 9.47 -11.42 -7.79
C ILE A 148 10.70 -12.31 -7.92
N GLU A 149 11.73 -12.07 -7.11
CA GLU A 149 12.95 -12.89 -7.09
C GLU A 149 12.63 -14.36 -6.77
N ALA A 150 11.81 -14.61 -5.74
CA ALA A 150 11.42 -15.96 -5.38
C ALA A 150 10.59 -16.66 -6.45
N ALA A 151 9.75 -15.92 -7.18
CA ALA A 151 8.98 -16.45 -8.30
C ALA A 151 9.91 -16.86 -9.45
N GLN A 152 10.91 -16.04 -9.78
CA GLN A 152 11.95 -16.36 -10.78
C GLN A 152 12.77 -17.60 -10.39
N GLN A 153 13.01 -17.81 -9.10
CA GLN A 153 13.69 -18.99 -8.56
C GLN A 153 12.78 -20.23 -8.43
N GLY A 154 11.50 -20.12 -8.78
CA GLY A 154 10.55 -21.23 -8.69
C GLY A 154 10.21 -21.64 -7.25
N ALA A 155 10.27 -20.72 -6.29
CA ALA A 155 10.02 -21.03 -4.88
C ALA A 155 8.60 -21.61 -4.68
N PRO A 156 8.46 -22.85 -4.19
CA PRO A 156 7.16 -23.54 -4.12
C PRO A 156 6.28 -23.07 -2.97
N ASN A 157 6.83 -22.27 -2.05
CA ASN A 157 6.14 -21.84 -0.83
C ASN A 157 6.39 -20.36 -0.54
N ALA A 158 5.40 -19.51 -0.78
CA ALA A 158 5.45 -18.08 -0.46
C ALA A 158 5.32 -17.80 1.04
N VAL A 159 4.73 -18.71 1.82
CA VAL A 159 4.51 -18.53 3.27
C VAL A 159 5.84 -18.48 4.02
N SER A 160 6.85 -19.25 3.60
CA SER A 160 8.17 -19.20 4.24
C SER A 160 8.87 -17.84 4.07
N LEU A 161 8.53 -17.11 3.01
CA LEU A 161 9.07 -15.78 2.72
C LEU A 161 8.33 -14.68 3.48
N PHE A 162 7.02 -14.85 3.69
CA PHE A 162 6.12 -13.85 4.25
C PHE A 162 5.25 -14.47 5.37
N PRO A 163 5.83 -15.01 6.45
CA PRO A 163 5.06 -15.77 7.44
C PRO A 163 4.06 -14.90 8.22
N ARG A 164 4.39 -13.62 8.43
CA ARG A 164 3.50 -12.67 9.14
C ARG A 164 2.33 -12.28 8.26
N GLU A 165 2.61 -11.94 7.00
CA GLU A 165 1.63 -11.59 6.00
C GLU A 165 0.72 -12.79 5.70
N ALA A 166 1.28 -14.00 5.59
CA ALA A 166 0.50 -15.22 5.39
C ALA A 166 -0.45 -15.54 6.56
N ALA A 167 -0.04 -15.25 7.79
CA ALA A 167 -0.91 -15.39 8.96
C ALA A 167 -2.09 -14.40 8.91
N ALA A 168 -1.84 -13.16 8.50
CA ALA A 168 -2.86 -12.13 8.34
C ALA A 168 -3.74 -12.35 7.09
N ASN A 169 -3.19 -12.93 6.02
CA ASN A 169 -3.80 -13.03 4.69
C ASN A 169 -3.98 -14.50 4.24
N ARG A 170 -4.63 -15.34 5.06
CA ARG A 170 -4.71 -16.78 4.74
C ARG A 170 -5.31 -17.06 3.36
N GLY A 171 -6.34 -16.33 2.94
CA GLY A 171 -6.98 -16.52 1.64
C GLY A 171 -6.07 -16.20 0.44
N LEU A 172 -5.08 -15.33 0.63
CA LEU A 172 -4.14 -14.98 -0.42
C LEU A 172 -2.98 -15.99 -0.48
N PHE A 173 -2.42 -16.36 0.66
CA PHE A 173 -1.23 -17.20 0.73
C PHE A 173 -1.52 -18.70 0.64
N TYR A 174 -2.77 -19.11 0.84
CA TYR A 174 -3.15 -20.51 0.83
C TYR A 174 -4.27 -20.80 -0.19
N ALA A 175 -4.32 -22.05 -0.66
CA ALA A 175 -5.43 -22.62 -1.41
C ALA A 175 -5.71 -24.02 -0.85
N ASN A 176 -6.96 -24.28 -0.43
CA ASN A 176 -7.34 -25.56 0.21
C ASN A 176 -6.42 -25.97 1.38
N GLY A 177 -5.99 -24.98 2.18
CA GLY A 177 -5.08 -25.19 3.31
C GLY A 177 -3.60 -25.35 2.96
N GLN A 178 -3.25 -25.49 1.67
CA GLN A 178 -1.87 -25.62 1.20
C GLN A 178 -1.26 -24.25 0.86
N PRO A 179 0.03 -24.02 1.15
CA PRO A 179 0.70 -22.78 0.78
C PRO A 179 0.80 -22.65 -0.74
N ARG A 180 0.61 -21.44 -1.25
CA ARG A 180 0.85 -21.12 -2.67
C ARG A 180 2.33 -20.93 -2.95
N SER A 181 2.73 -21.19 -4.20
CA SER A 181 4.05 -20.81 -4.70
C SER A 181 4.20 -19.30 -4.80
N ALA A 182 5.45 -18.83 -4.89
CA ALA A 182 5.74 -17.42 -5.15
C ALA A 182 5.13 -16.94 -6.48
N GLN A 183 5.21 -17.77 -7.54
CA GLN A 183 4.62 -17.45 -8.83
C GLN A 183 3.10 -17.33 -8.74
N THR A 184 2.41 -18.29 -8.12
CA THR A 184 0.95 -18.25 -7.97
C THR A 184 0.50 -17.06 -7.13
N LEU A 185 1.28 -16.65 -6.13
CA LEU A 185 1.00 -15.44 -5.36
C LEU A 185 1.14 -14.19 -6.23
N LEU A 186 2.20 -14.09 -7.03
CA LEU A 186 2.40 -12.98 -7.97
C LEU A 186 1.30 -12.91 -9.03
N ASP A 187 0.89 -14.05 -9.60
CA ASP A 187 -0.18 -14.13 -10.59
C ASP A 187 -1.51 -13.61 -10.03
N ARG A 188 -1.79 -13.89 -8.75
CA ARG A 188 -2.98 -13.36 -8.09
C ARG A 188 -2.94 -11.86 -7.91
N LEU A 189 -1.75 -11.25 -7.87
CA LEU A 189 -1.56 -9.81 -7.71
C LEU A 189 -1.55 -9.07 -9.05
N GLN A 190 -1.66 -9.77 -10.18
CA GLN A 190 -1.76 -9.14 -11.50
C GLN A 190 -2.92 -8.14 -11.57
N LEU A 191 -2.67 -7.03 -12.26
CA LEU A 191 -3.65 -6.02 -12.64
C LEU A 191 -3.65 -5.91 -14.16
N ASP A 192 -4.84 -5.85 -14.75
CA ASP A 192 -5.03 -5.58 -16.17
C ASP A 192 -5.00 -4.07 -16.42
N ALA A 193 -3.81 -3.48 -16.31
CA ALA A 193 -3.59 -2.04 -16.41
C ALA A 193 -2.22 -1.72 -17.03
N ASP A 194 -2.10 -0.51 -17.58
CA ASP A 194 -0.83 0.05 -18.02
C ASP A 194 -0.07 0.64 -16.82
N ALA A 195 1.17 0.20 -16.63
CA ALA A 195 2.03 0.57 -15.50
C ALA A 195 2.93 1.79 -15.74
N SER A 196 2.79 2.45 -16.89
CA SER A 196 3.62 3.58 -17.28
C SER A 196 3.58 4.72 -16.25
N ILE A 197 4.77 5.28 -15.98
CA ILE A 197 4.98 6.43 -15.11
C ILE A 197 5.72 7.49 -15.94
N GLY A 198 5.15 8.69 -16.05
CA GLY A 198 5.63 9.78 -16.89
C GLY A 198 4.51 10.31 -17.80
N ALA A 199 4.61 11.58 -18.20
CA ALA A 199 3.61 12.20 -19.07
C ALA A 199 3.40 11.36 -20.34
N ALA A 200 2.16 11.00 -20.62
CA ALA A 200 1.80 10.33 -21.86
C ALA A 200 2.35 11.13 -23.04
N GLN A 201 3.23 10.54 -23.85
CA GLN A 201 3.56 11.12 -25.14
C GLN A 201 2.26 11.16 -25.96
N PRO A 202 1.83 12.33 -26.47
CA PRO A 202 0.65 12.39 -27.32
C PRO A 202 0.97 11.65 -28.63
N GLY A 203 0.49 10.42 -28.80
CA GLY A 203 0.63 9.70 -30.07
C GLY A 203 0.53 8.17 -30.05
N GLN A 204 0.55 7.47 -28.91
CA GLN A 204 0.38 6.02 -28.88
C GLN A 204 -0.62 5.60 -27.80
N GLY A 205 -1.72 4.98 -28.22
CA GLY A 205 -2.73 4.41 -27.30
C GLY A 205 -4.18 4.54 -27.73
N GLY A 206 -4.48 4.52 -29.04
CA GLY A 206 -5.85 4.37 -29.54
C GLY A 206 -6.36 2.94 -29.36
N GLY A 207 -6.51 2.48 -28.11
CA GLY A 207 -7.15 1.23 -27.76
C GLY A 207 -8.45 1.53 -27.03
N ARG A 208 -9.60 1.40 -27.73
CA ARG A 208 -10.90 1.42 -27.07
C ARG A 208 -10.97 0.19 -26.15
N LEU A 209 -10.79 0.39 -24.85
CA LEU A 209 -10.90 -0.67 -23.85
C LEU A 209 -12.36 -1.17 -23.84
N GLU A 210 -12.56 -2.38 -24.36
CA GLU A 210 -13.83 -3.09 -24.35
C GLU A 210 -13.97 -3.77 -22.98
N TYR A 211 -14.86 -3.23 -22.14
CA TYR A 211 -15.14 -3.76 -20.80
C TYR A 211 -15.83 -5.12 -20.90
N GLY A 212 -15.12 -6.21 -20.58
CA GLY A 212 -15.70 -7.55 -20.59
C GLY A 212 -14.88 -8.63 -19.89
N ARG A 213 -15.06 -8.76 -18.57
CA ARG A 213 -15.47 -9.99 -17.84
C ARG A 213 -15.20 -9.85 -16.34
N GLU A 214 -16.12 -10.41 -15.57
CA GLU A 214 -16.07 -10.55 -14.12
C GLU A 214 -14.91 -11.49 -13.74
N SER A 215 -13.75 -10.92 -13.41
CA SER A 215 -12.80 -11.59 -12.54
C SER A 215 -13.27 -11.39 -11.09
N GLU A 216 -13.50 -12.49 -10.40
CA GLU A 216 -13.98 -12.57 -9.01
C GLU A 216 -13.33 -11.47 -8.14
N ALA A 217 -14.16 -10.53 -7.67
CA ALA A 217 -13.69 -9.40 -6.88
C ALA A 217 -12.96 -9.90 -5.62
N MET A 218 -11.80 -9.30 -5.35
CA MET A 218 -11.04 -9.57 -4.13
C MET A 218 -11.92 -9.30 -2.90
N SER A 219 -11.96 -10.24 -1.95
CA SER A 219 -12.70 -9.99 -0.71
C SER A 219 -12.05 -8.83 0.06
N PRO A 220 -12.83 -7.93 0.69
CA PRO A 220 -12.29 -6.78 1.42
C PRO A 220 -11.26 -7.14 2.51
N ALA A 221 -11.35 -8.36 3.07
CA ALA A 221 -10.40 -8.90 4.02
C ALA A 221 -9.01 -9.21 3.40
N LEU A 222 -8.96 -9.47 2.09
CA LEU A 222 -7.77 -9.80 1.32
C LEU A 222 -7.00 -8.55 0.85
N ALA A 223 -7.69 -7.42 0.64
CA ALA A 223 -7.06 -6.11 0.47
C ALA A 223 -6.45 -5.59 1.78
N GLN A 224 -7.12 -5.86 2.92
CA GLN A 224 -6.75 -5.33 4.24
C GLN A 224 -5.48 -5.91 4.83
N ALA A 225 -5.25 -7.21 4.70
CA ALA A 225 -4.08 -7.82 5.32
C ALA A 225 -2.82 -7.63 4.46
N LEU A 226 -2.97 -7.23 3.19
CA LEU A 226 -1.87 -7.01 2.28
C LEU A 226 -1.05 -5.78 2.66
N PHE A 227 -1.69 -4.70 3.12
CA PHE A 227 -1.05 -3.41 3.42
C PHE A 227 -0.40 -3.26 4.80
N ALA A 228 -0.75 -4.13 5.76
CA ALA A 228 -0.46 -3.87 7.17
C ALA A 228 1.04 -4.00 7.57
N PHE A 229 1.95 -4.40 6.67
CA PHE A 229 3.33 -4.73 7.05
C PHE A 229 4.45 -4.07 6.23
N ALA A 230 4.15 -3.21 5.26
CA ALA A 230 5.16 -2.52 4.44
C ALA A 230 6.03 -1.47 5.19
N LEU A 231 5.74 -1.15 6.46
CA LEU A 231 6.39 -0.03 7.18
C LEU A 231 7.19 -0.38 8.45
N LEU A 232 7.44 -1.66 8.73
CA LEU A 232 8.25 -2.01 9.92
C LEU A 232 9.78 -1.79 9.85
N PRO A 233 10.44 -1.34 8.76
CA PRO A 233 11.83 -0.90 8.86
C PRO A 233 12.05 0.60 9.14
N LEU A 234 11.03 1.48 9.14
CA LEU A 234 11.26 2.94 9.25
C LEU A 234 10.97 3.56 10.62
N LEU A 235 10.77 2.77 11.67
CA LEU A 235 10.63 3.25 13.05
C LEU A 235 11.86 2.96 13.94
N ARG A 236 13.04 2.73 13.35
CA ARG A 236 14.30 2.62 14.10
C ARG A 236 15.42 3.47 13.49
N GLY A 237 15.14 4.74 13.28
CA GLY A 237 16.12 5.76 12.89
C GLY A 237 16.02 6.97 13.81
N GLY A 238 16.36 6.79 15.09
CA GLY A 238 16.33 7.87 16.09
C GLY A 238 17.29 7.57 17.24
N GLN A 239 18.52 8.06 17.10
CA GLN A 239 19.54 8.31 18.13
C GLN A 239 19.82 7.19 19.16
N ALA A 240 20.85 6.39 18.90
CA ALA A 240 21.63 5.75 19.95
C ALA A 240 22.86 6.62 20.26
N GLN A 241 22.86 7.30 21.42
CA GLN A 241 24.09 7.79 22.04
C GLN A 241 24.88 6.59 22.60
N PRO A 242 26.22 6.62 22.60
CA PRO A 242 27.01 5.54 23.15
C PRO A 242 27.17 5.72 24.66
N SER A 243 26.53 4.88 25.47
CA SER A 243 26.92 4.69 26.86
C SER A 243 26.58 3.31 27.41
N GLU A 244 27.62 2.71 28.00
CA GLU A 244 27.64 1.58 28.93
C GLU A 244 27.13 0.21 28.45
N GLN A 245 28.11 -0.57 28.01
CA GLN A 245 28.05 -2.02 27.86
C GLN A 245 27.82 -2.67 29.22
N ARG A 246 26.55 -2.78 29.64
CA ARG A 246 26.15 -3.58 30.81
C ARG A 246 26.30 -5.06 30.50
N ASN A 247 27.12 -5.73 31.31
CA ASN A 247 27.41 -7.15 31.22
C ASN A 247 26.14 -7.96 31.55
N PRO A 248 25.68 -8.89 30.68
CA PRO A 248 24.45 -9.65 30.87
C PRO A 248 24.44 -10.58 32.09
N MET A 249 25.54 -10.68 32.84
CA MET A 249 25.64 -11.46 34.08
C MET A 249 25.16 -10.71 35.34
N ASP A 250 25.02 -9.37 35.30
CA ASP A 250 24.59 -8.59 36.48
C ASP A 250 23.08 -8.69 36.75
N ALA A 251 22.28 -9.04 35.74
CA ALA A 251 20.83 -9.20 35.86
C ALA A 251 20.42 -10.47 36.65
N LEU A 252 21.28 -11.50 36.67
CA LEU A 252 21.03 -12.75 37.41
C LEU A 252 21.31 -12.61 38.93
N ALA A 253 22.20 -11.71 39.33
CA ALA A 253 22.51 -11.43 40.73
C ALA A 253 21.44 -10.56 41.44
N ALA A 254 20.54 -9.93 40.68
CA ALA A 254 19.43 -9.13 41.22
C ALA A 254 18.18 -9.99 41.53
N TYR A 255 17.95 -11.08 40.79
CA TYR A 255 16.80 -11.97 41.01
C TYR A 255 16.98 -12.92 42.21
N ALA A 256 18.22 -13.30 42.51
CA ALA A 256 18.55 -14.18 43.65
C ALA A 256 18.49 -13.49 45.03
N ARG A 257 18.38 -12.15 45.09
CA ARG A 257 18.30 -11.38 46.35
C ARG A 257 16.89 -11.01 46.80
N THR A 258 15.87 -11.25 45.97
CA THR A 258 14.47 -10.85 46.24
C THR A 258 13.51 -12.01 46.49
N SER A 259 14.00 -13.25 46.56
CA SER A 259 13.16 -14.46 46.68
C SER A 259 13.48 -15.33 47.90
N GLY A 260 14.06 -14.77 48.96
CA GLY A 260 14.45 -15.52 50.15
C GLY A 260 14.13 -14.80 51.46
N THR A 261 12.86 -14.79 51.83
CA THR A 261 12.34 -14.85 53.22
C THR A 261 10.90 -15.34 53.18
#